data_AF-A0A957SKQ8-F1
#
_entry.id   AF-A0A957SKQ8-F1
#
_cell.length_a   1.000
_cell.length_b   1.000
_cell.length_c   1.000
_cell.angle_alpha   90.00
_cell.angle_beta   90.00
_cell.angle_gamma   90.00
#
_symmetry.space_group_name_H-M   'P 1'
#
loop_
_entity.id
_entity.type
_entity.pdbx_description
1 polymer ?
#
loop_
_entity_poly.entity_id
_entity_poly.type
_entity_poly.pdbx_seq_one_letter_code
_entity_poly.pdbx_strand_id
1 'polypeptide(L)' 'MATVRYLVHDVDTALAFYTEWLGFELTERWGPPFAIVTKGDLKLWLSGPETSAAKAMPDGRKPEPGGWNRLVIELRN' A
#
# COMPACT_ATOMS: atom_id res chain seq x y z
N MET A 1 2.18 16.98 -0.88
CA MET A 1 1.58 15.67 -1.17
C MET A 1 2.66 14.61 -1.12
N ALA A 2 2.63 13.74 -0.12
CA ALA A 2 3.55 12.62 0.02
C ALA A 2 2.98 11.37 -0.64
N THR A 3 3.83 10.62 -1.36
CA THR A 3 3.45 9.32 -1.94
C THR A 3 4.32 8.23 -1.35
N VAL A 4 3.69 7.19 -0.82
CA VAL A 4 4.38 6.00 -0.31
C VAL A 4 3.91 4.79 -1.08
N ARG A 5 4.85 4.07 -1.71
CA ARG A 5 4.57 2.74 -2.25
C ARG A 5 4.76 1.72 -1.14
N TYR A 6 3.73 0.93 -0.90
CA TYR A 6 3.67 0.01 0.23
C TYR A 6 3.35 -1.39 -0.27
N LEU A 7 4.29 -2.31 -0.05
CA LEU A 7 4.10 -3.72 -0.36
C LEU A 7 3.12 -4.32 0.64
N VAL A 8 2.16 -5.08 0.14
CA VAL A 8 1.16 -5.80 0.94
C VAL A 8 1.05 -7.24 0.46
N HIS A 9 0.73 -8.17 1.35
CA HIS A 9 0.51 -9.57 0.96
C HIS A 9 -0.81 -9.74 0.20
N ASP A 10 -1.83 -8.99 0.59
CA ASP A 10 -3.18 -9.03 0.04
C ASP A 10 -3.71 -7.61 -0.09
N VAL A 11 -4.03 -7.22 -1.33
CA VAL A 11 -4.44 -5.84 -1.64
C VAL A 11 -5.87 -5.57 -1.19
N ASP A 12 -6.75 -6.57 -1.19
CA ASP A 12 -8.16 -6.40 -0.83
C ASP A 12 -8.30 -6.24 0.69
N THR A 13 -7.55 -7.03 1.45
CA THR A 13 -7.44 -6.91 2.91
C THR A 13 -6.87 -5.55 3.30
N ALA A 14 -5.79 -5.11 2.62
CA ALA A 14 -5.21 -3.79 2.88
C ALA A 14 -6.18 -2.66 2.50
N LEU A 15 -6.85 -2.77 1.36
CA LEU A 15 -7.82 -1.80 0.89
C LEU A 15 -8.94 -1.62 1.92
N ALA A 16 -9.60 -2.70 2.34
CA ALA A 16 -10.64 -2.67 3.36
C ALA A 16 -10.15 -2.03 4.66
N PHE A 17 -8.95 -2.41 5.13
CA PHE A 17 -8.35 -1.80 6.32
C PHE A 17 -8.20 -0.27 6.19
N TYR A 18 -7.60 0.21 5.11
CA TYR A 18 -7.37 1.65 4.94
C TYR A 18 -8.66 2.44 4.71
N THR A 19 -9.61 1.91 3.95
CA THR A 19 -10.84 2.64 3.60
C THR A 19 -11.89 2.59 4.70
N GLU A 20 -12.07 1.43 5.33
CA GLU A 20 -13.15 1.24 6.32
C GLU A 20 -12.75 1.68 7.72
N TRP A 21 -11.49 1.44 8.12
CA TRP A 21 -11.05 1.70 9.50
C TRP A 21 -10.27 3.00 9.65
N LEU A 22 -9.50 3.39 8.62
CA LEU A 22 -8.62 4.56 8.70
C LEU A 22 -9.13 5.76 7.90
N GLY A 23 -10.29 5.62 7.24
CA GLY A 23 -10.96 6.71 6.51
C GLY A 23 -10.18 7.21 5.30
N PHE A 24 -9.44 6.33 4.62
CA PHE A 24 -8.88 6.65 3.31
C PHE A 24 -9.95 6.49 2.22
N GLU A 25 -9.77 7.18 1.11
CA GLU A 25 -10.59 7.05 -0.09
C GLU A 25 -9.84 6.25 -1.16
N LEU A 26 -10.51 5.30 -1.80
CA LEU A 26 -9.99 4.61 -2.98
C LEU A 26 -10.03 5.56 -4.18
N THR A 27 -8.87 5.86 -4.76
CA THR A 27 -8.79 6.73 -5.94
C THR A 27 -8.54 5.97 -7.24
N GLU A 28 -7.79 4.88 -7.19
CA GLU A 28 -7.44 4.09 -8.37
C GLU A 28 -7.39 2.59 -8.02
N ARG A 29 -7.92 1.74 -8.89
CA ARG A 29 -7.87 0.28 -8.74
C ARG A 29 -7.49 -0.35 -10.07
N TRP A 30 -6.38 -1.09 -10.10
CA TRP A 30 -5.87 -1.73 -11.31
C TRP A 30 -5.78 -3.24 -11.12
N GLY A 31 -6.89 -3.91 -11.40
CA GLY A 31 -7.01 -5.37 -11.23
C GLY A 31 -6.82 -5.80 -9.76
N PRO A 32 -6.55 -7.09 -9.51
CA PRO A 32 -6.24 -7.61 -8.17
C PRO A 32 -5.00 -7.03 -7.49
N PRO A 33 -3.86 -6.79 -8.19
CA PRO A 33 -2.59 -6.63 -7.48
C PRO A 33 -2.25 -5.20 -7.11
N PHE A 34 -3.09 -4.21 -7.44
CA PHE A 34 -2.75 -2.82 -7.19
C PHE A 34 -3.95 -1.92 -6.92
N ALA A 35 -3.84 -1.11 -5.87
CA ALA A 35 -4.79 -0.06 -5.54
C ALA A 35 -4.06 1.17 -5.01
N ILE A 36 -4.68 2.33 -5.19
CA ILE A 36 -4.23 3.57 -4.57
C ILE A 36 -5.33 4.15 -3.70
N VAL A 37 -4.98 4.40 -2.45
CA VAL A 37 -5.83 5.05 -1.46
C VAL A 37 -5.24 6.38 -1.01
N THR A 38 -6.08 7.35 -0.66
CA THR A 38 -5.65 8.69 -0.25
C THR A 38 -6.34 9.15 1.03
N LYS A 39 -5.62 9.95 1.84
CA LYS A 39 -6.18 10.65 3.00
C LYS A 39 -5.43 11.96 3.19
N GLY A 40 -6.13 13.08 3.01
CA GLY A 40 -5.50 14.41 3.03
C GLY A 40 -4.41 14.53 1.96
N ASP A 41 -3.18 14.84 2.36
CA ASP A 41 -2.04 15.00 1.47
C ASP A 41 -1.16 13.74 1.33
N LEU A 42 -1.62 12.59 1.85
CA LEU A 42 -0.96 11.29 1.75
C LEU A 42 -1.64 10.38 0.71
N LYS A 43 -0.84 9.83 -0.22
CA LYS A 43 -1.24 8.82 -1.21
C LYS A 43 -0.47 7.51 -0.94
N LEU A 44 -1.18 6.41 -0.71
CA LEU A 44 -0.59 5.08 -0.49
C LEU A 44 -0.85 4.19 -1.71
N TRP A 45 0.22 3.66 -2.30
CA TRP A 45 0.15 2.72 -3.42
C TRP A 45 0.29 1.31 -2.88
N LEU A 46 -0.84 0.63 -2.69
CA LEU A 46 -0.92 -0.74 -2.20
C LEU A 46 -0.50 -1.70 -3.31
N SER A 47 0.70 -2.26 -3.19
CA SER A 47 1.32 -3.09 -4.23
C SER A 47 1.38 -4.54 -3.77
N GLY A 48 0.60 -5.41 -4.42
CA GLY A 48 0.54 -6.83 -4.12
C GLY A 48 1.68 -7.65 -4.75
N PRO A 49 1.72 -8.97 -4.48
CA PRO A 49 2.80 -9.87 -4.92
C PRO A 49 3.00 -9.98 -6.45
N GLU A 50 1.96 -9.71 -7.24
CA GLU A 50 2.05 -9.80 -8.71
C GLU A 50 2.56 -8.50 -9.36
N THR A 51 2.79 -7.46 -8.56
CA THR A 51 3.32 -6.19 -9.08
C THR A 51 4.82 -6.29 -9.39
N SER A 52 5.30 -5.41 -10.27
CA SER A 52 6.74 -5.29 -10.52
C SER A 52 7.56 -4.92 -9.28
N ALA A 53 6.94 -4.30 -8.27
CA ALA A 53 7.57 -3.94 -7.01
C ALA A 53 7.93 -5.16 -6.13
N ALA A 54 7.31 -6.32 -6.38
CA ALA A 54 7.58 -7.57 -5.68
C ALA A 54 8.59 -8.48 -6.41
N LYS A 55 9.15 -8.03 -7.54
CA LYS A 55 10.17 -8.79 -8.28
C LYS A 55 11.41 -9.01 -7.42
N ALA A 56 12.03 -10.18 -7.58
CA ALA A 56 13.30 -10.48 -6.93
C ALA A 56 14.38 -9.46 -7.37
N MET A 57 15.20 -9.07 -6.41
CA MET A 57 16.39 -8.25 -6.62
C MET A 57 17.46 -9.06 -7.39
N PRO A 58 18.49 -8.41 -7.97
CA PRO A 58 19.55 -9.11 -8.70
C PRO A 58 20.28 -10.18 -7.88
N ASP A 59 20.28 -10.06 -6.55
CA ASP A 59 20.85 -11.03 -5.61
C ASP A 59 19.86 -12.14 -5.17
N GLY A 60 18.68 -12.20 -5.78
CA GLY A 60 17.66 -13.21 -5.54
C GLY A 60 16.73 -12.92 -4.36
N ARG A 61 17.00 -11.90 -3.53
CA ARG A 61 16.10 -11.54 -2.43
C ARG A 61 14.77 -11.02 -2.95
N LYS A 62 13.67 -11.44 -2.32
CA LYS A 62 12.33 -10.94 -2.62
C LYS A 62 11.99 -9.78 -1.67
N PRO A 63 11.49 -8.64 -2.19
CA PRO A 63 10.92 -7.61 -1.34
C PRO A 63 9.74 -8.15 -0.54
N GLU A 64 9.68 -7.83 0.75
CA GLU A 64 8.60 -8.23 1.64
C GLU A 64 7.87 -7.00 2.20
N PRO A 65 6.56 -7.09 2.47
CA PRO A 65 5.81 -6.07 3.18
C PRO A 65 6.44 -5.64 4.51
N GLY A 66 6.31 -4.37 4.84
CA GLY A 66 6.62 -3.85 6.17
C GLY A 66 8.11 -3.64 6.46
N GLY A 67 8.96 -4.66 6.33
CA GLY A 67 10.38 -4.56 6.68
C GLY A 67 10.64 -3.72 7.95
N TRP A 68 11.48 -2.69 7.84
CA TRP A 68 11.69 -1.67 8.88
C TRP A 68 10.99 -0.32 8.57
N ASN A 69 10.14 -0.28 7.55
CA ASN A 69 9.46 0.93 7.10
C ASN A 69 8.29 1.25 8.02
N ARG A 70 8.15 2.53 8.39
CA ARG A 70 7.05 3.04 9.21
C ARG A 70 6.51 4.31 8.57
N LEU A 71 5.19 4.42 8.50
CA LEU A 71 4.50 5.67 8.21
C LEU A 71 3.48 5.90 9.33
N VAL A 72 3.40 7.13 9.82
CA VAL A 72 2.50 7.51 10.91
C VAL A 72 1.26 8.14 10.30
N ILE A 73 0.09 7.64 10.70
CA ILE A 73 -1.21 8.18 10.29
C ILE A 73 -1.81 8.85 11.52
N GLU A 74 -1.96 10.15 11.46
CA GLU A 74 -2.68 10.89 12.48
C GLU A 74 -4.19 10.69 12.30
N LEU A 75 -4.85 10.26 13.38
CA LEU A 75 -6.29 10.10 13.45
C LEU A 75 -6.86 11.26 14.29
N ARG A 76 -8.02 11.76 13.90
CA ARG A 76 -8.79 12.71 14.72
C ARG A 76 -9.76 11.90 15.56
N ASN A 77 -9.77 12.16 16.88
CA ASN A 77 -10.78 11.63 17.80
C ASN A 77 -12.04 12.50 17.78
#